data_AF-A0A2S5DA43-F1
#
_entry.id   AF-A0A2S5DA43-F1
#
_cell.length_a   1.000
_cell.length_b   1.000
_cell.length_c   1.000
_cell.angle_alpha   90.00
_cell.angle_beta   90.00
_cell.angle_gamma   90.00
#
_symmetry.space_group_name_H-M   'P 1'
#
loop_
_entity.id
_entity.type
_entity.pdbx_description
1 polymer ?
#
loop_
_entity_poly.entity_id
_entity_poly.type
_entity_poly.pdbx_seq_one_letter_code
_entity_poly.pdbx_strand_id
1 'polypeptide(L)'
;MQLTTFEGQTAAELGRAAAPQADFSQYKTIRRNGAVVPFEPVKISIAMTKAFLAIMGQQGATSASIRDKVAQLTEQVVNALMRRKPEGGAIHIEDIQDQVELSLMRFGEHDVARAYVLYR
;
A
#
# COMPACT_ATOMS: atom_id res chain seq x y z
N MET A 1 -10.53 6.29 14.37
CA MET A 1 -11.72 6.29 13.49
C MET A 1 -11.74 4.93 12.79
N GLN A 2 -12.69 4.06 13.10
CA GLN A 2 -12.78 2.76 12.43
C GLN A 2 -13.43 2.96 11.06
N LEU A 3 -12.78 2.49 10.00
CA LEU A 3 -13.41 2.38 8.68
C LEU A 3 -14.65 1.50 8.81
N THR A 4 -15.76 1.94 8.22
CA THR A 4 -16.98 1.13 8.18
C THR A 4 -16.75 -0.15 7.38
N THR A 5 -17.52 -1.20 7.65
CA THR A 5 -17.43 -2.48 6.91
C THR A 5 -17.50 -2.29 5.38
N PHE A 6 -18.28 -1.30 4.94
CA PHE A 6 -18.40 -0.91 3.53
C PHE A 6 -17.07 -0.39 2.98
N GLU A 7 -16.45 0.59 3.64
CA GLU A 7 -15.15 1.14 3.22
C GLU A 7 -14.04 0.07 3.22
N GLY A 8 -14.12 -0.90 4.12
CA GLY A 8 -13.20 -2.05 4.15
C GLY A 8 -13.30 -2.95 2.92
N GLN A 9 -14.50 -3.26 2.46
CA GLN A 9 -14.73 -4.06 1.25
C GLN A 9 -14.35 -3.31 -0.01
N THR A 10 -14.77 -2.04 -0.11
CA THR A 10 -14.41 -1.17 -1.23
C THR A 10 -12.90 -1.00 -1.35
N ALA A 11 -12.18 -0.78 -0.23
CA ALA A 11 -10.73 -0.68 -0.26
C ALA A 11 -10.04 -1.98 -0.71
N ALA A 12 -10.60 -3.15 -0.35
CA ALA A 12 -10.07 -4.43 -0.79
C ALA A 12 -10.23 -4.63 -2.30
N GLU A 13 -11.37 -4.25 -2.86
CA GLU A 13 -11.66 -4.37 -4.29
C GLU A 13 -10.80 -3.40 -5.13
N LEU A 14 -10.84 -2.12 -4.78
CA LEU A 14 -10.04 -1.09 -5.45
C LEU A 14 -8.54 -1.36 -5.32
N GLY A 15 -8.09 -1.78 -4.13
CA GLY A 15 -6.69 -2.10 -3.88
C GLY A 15 -6.21 -3.31 -4.69
N ARG A 16 -7.06 -4.33 -4.87
CA ARG A 16 -6.73 -5.46 -5.76
C ARG A 16 -6.61 -5.04 -7.22
N ALA A 17 -7.51 -4.18 -7.70
CA ALA A 17 -7.46 -3.67 -9.06
C ALA A 17 -6.20 -2.81 -9.33
N ALA A 18 -5.73 -2.09 -8.31
CA ALA A 18 -4.54 -1.24 -8.39
C ALA A 18 -3.22 -1.97 -8.06
N ALA A 19 -3.25 -3.27 -7.74
CA ALA A 19 -2.04 -4.01 -7.37
C ALA A 19 -1.19 -4.34 -8.61
N PRO A 20 0.16 -4.25 -8.52
CA PRO A 20 1.06 -4.66 -9.59
C PRO A 20 0.89 -6.14 -9.96
N GLN A 21 0.89 -6.42 -11.27
CA GLN A 21 0.85 -7.78 -11.83
C GLN A 21 2.26 -8.19 -12.28
N ALA A 22 3.10 -8.61 -11.33
CA ALA A 22 4.42 -9.15 -11.61
C ALA A 22 4.71 -10.34 -10.67
N ASP A 23 5.73 -11.13 -11.00
CA ASP A 23 6.16 -12.23 -10.15
C ASP A 23 7.05 -11.72 -9.01
N PHE A 24 6.59 -11.94 -7.78
CA PHE A 24 7.30 -11.61 -6.55
C PHE A 24 7.64 -12.84 -5.71
N SER A 25 7.62 -14.04 -6.29
CA SER A 25 7.87 -15.31 -5.61
C SER A 25 9.23 -15.38 -4.89
N GLN A 26 10.23 -14.66 -5.39
CA GLN A 26 11.55 -14.53 -4.78
C GLN A 26 11.61 -13.60 -3.55
N TYR A 27 10.52 -12.90 -3.22
CA TYR A 27 10.45 -11.93 -2.12
C TYR A 27 9.58 -12.44 -0.97
N LYS A 28 9.99 -12.10 0.26
CA LYS A 28 9.27 -12.43 1.49
C LYS A 28 9.13 -11.19 2.38
N THR A 29 8.12 -11.19 3.24
CA THR A 29 7.94 -10.16 4.27
C THR A 29 8.19 -10.77 5.65
N ILE A 30 9.00 -10.09 6.46
CA ILE A 30 9.21 -10.40 7.89
C ILE A 30 8.24 -9.52 8.68
N ARG A 31 7.26 -10.13 9.33
CA ARG A 31 6.30 -9.43 10.20
C ARG A 31 6.94 -9.04 11.53
N ARG A 32 6.30 -8.12 12.27
CA ARG A 32 6.74 -7.69 13.63
C ARG A 32 6.94 -8.85 14.61
N ASN A 33 6.17 -9.93 14.47
CA ASN A 33 6.30 -11.13 15.31
C ASN A 33 7.41 -12.11 14.84
N GLY A 34 8.25 -11.70 13.89
CA GLY A 34 9.31 -12.52 13.31
C GLY A 34 8.85 -13.51 12.25
N ALA A 35 7.54 -13.69 12.03
CA ALA A 35 7.06 -14.64 11.04
C ALA A 35 7.36 -14.16 9.61
N VAL A 36 7.86 -15.09 8.80
CA VAL A 36 8.18 -14.86 7.39
C VAL A 36 7.02 -15.35 6.52
N VAL A 37 6.49 -14.45 5.69
CA VAL A 37 5.36 -14.73 4.78
C VAL A 37 5.69 -14.30 3.35
N PRO A 38 4.97 -14.77 2.32
CA PRO A 38 5.14 -14.25 0.96
C PRO A 38 5.01 -12.73 0.90
N PHE A 39 5.77 -12.08 0.03
CA PHE A 39 5.57 -10.66 -0.26
C PHE A 39 4.33 -10.49 -1.14
N GLU A 40 3.37 -9.69 -0.66
CA GLU A 40 2.07 -9.50 -1.31
C GLU A 40 1.84 -8.00 -1.59
N PRO A 41 2.23 -7.46 -2.77
CA PRO A 41 2.05 -6.06 -3.13
C PRO A 41 0.60 -5.57 -3.01
N VAL A 42 -0.36 -6.48 -3.21
CA VAL A 42 -1.79 -6.19 -3.04
C VAL A 42 -2.11 -5.64 -1.65
N LYS A 43 -1.39 -6.06 -0.60
CA LYS A 43 -1.60 -5.52 0.76
C LYS A 43 -1.17 -4.06 0.88
N ILE A 44 -0.15 -3.66 0.13
CA ILE A 44 0.30 -2.25 0.05
C ILE A 44 -0.79 -1.41 -0.61
N SER A 45 -1.29 -1.86 -1.77
CA SER A 45 -2.36 -1.16 -2.49
C SER A 45 -3.65 -1.02 -1.67
N ILE A 46 -4.07 -2.08 -0.98
CA ILE A 46 -5.24 -2.04 -0.07
C ILE A 46 -5.01 -1.04 1.07
N ALA A 47 -3.86 -1.07 1.73
CA ALA A 47 -3.55 -0.15 2.82
C ALA A 47 -3.50 1.31 2.35
N MET A 48 -2.92 1.55 1.18
CA MET A 48 -2.88 2.88 0.56
C MET A 48 -4.29 3.36 0.21
N THR A 49 -5.12 2.49 -0.36
CA THR A 49 -6.52 2.81 -0.68
C THR A 49 -7.30 3.20 0.58
N LYS A 50 -7.13 2.45 1.68
CA LYS A 50 -7.75 2.80 2.98
C LYS A 50 -7.34 4.19 3.45
N ALA A 51 -6.07 4.56 3.31
CA ALA A 51 -5.60 5.90 3.67
C ALA A 51 -6.24 6.98 2.80
N PHE A 52 -6.35 6.77 1.49
CA PHE A 52 -7.02 7.71 0.59
C PHE A 52 -8.51 7.87 0.91
N LEU A 53 -9.22 6.76 1.13
CA LEU A 53 -10.65 6.78 1.47
C LEU A 53 -10.90 7.44 2.83
N ALA A 54 -10.00 7.29 3.80
CA ALA A 54 -10.11 7.96 5.09
C ALA A 54 -10.07 9.50 4.99
N ILE A 55 -9.45 10.04 3.93
CA ILE A 55 -9.39 11.49 3.67
C ILE A 55 -10.52 11.94 2.74
N MET A 56 -10.82 11.17 1.70
CA MET A 56 -11.76 11.58 0.63
C MET A 56 -13.21 11.13 0.88
N GLY A 57 -13.43 10.19 1.80
CA GLY A 57 -14.74 9.59 2.07
C GLY A 57 -15.33 8.90 0.85
N GLN A 58 -16.66 8.92 0.77
CA GLN A 58 -17.43 8.18 -0.25
C GLN A 58 -17.16 8.63 -1.70
N GLN A 59 -16.74 9.88 -1.92
CA GLN A 59 -16.37 10.34 -3.26
C GLN A 59 -15.08 9.70 -3.77
N GLY A 60 -14.17 9.33 -2.87
CA GLY A 60 -12.95 8.61 -3.23
C GLY A 60 -13.23 7.19 -3.74
N ALA A 61 -14.30 6.55 -3.26
CA ALA A 61 -14.64 5.16 -3.59
C ALA A 61 -14.99 4.94 -5.08
N THR A 62 -15.54 5.96 -5.74
CA THR A 62 -15.95 5.88 -7.15
C THR A 62 -14.93 6.51 -8.10
N SER A 63 -13.89 7.15 -7.56
CA SER A 63 -12.94 7.94 -8.36
C SER A 63 -11.93 7.08 -9.12
N ALA A 64 -11.94 7.20 -10.45
CA ALA A 64 -10.95 6.56 -11.31
C ALA A 64 -9.54 7.15 -11.08
N SER A 65 -9.43 8.47 -10.91
CA SER A 65 -8.14 9.13 -10.70
C SER A 65 -7.46 8.69 -9.40
N ILE A 66 -8.24 8.38 -8.36
CA ILE A 66 -7.70 7.81 -7.12
C ILE A 66 -7.18 6.40 -7.34
N ARG A 67 -7.90 5.56 -8.09
CA ARG A 67 -7.40 4.22 -8.43
C ARG A 67 -6.06 4.29 -9.17
N ASP A 68 -5.97 5.16 -10.18
CA ASP A 68 -4.74 5.32 -10.96
C ASP A 68 -3.59 5.82 -10.10
N LYS A 69 -3.86 6.77 -9.19
CA LYS A 69 -2.87 7.30 -8.26
C LYS A 69 -2.39 6.25 -7.27
N VAL A 70 -3.30 5.44 -6.71
CA VAL A 70 -2.94 4.32 -5.83
C VAL A 70 -2.10 3.29 -6.58
N ALA A 71 -2.45 2.96 -7.82
CA ALA A 71 -1.67 2.04 -8.64
C ALA A 71 -0.24 2.57 -8.85
N GLN A 72 -0.11 3.82 -9.28
CA GLN A 72 1.17 4.48 -9.52
C GLN A 72 2.04 4.53 -8.25
N LEU A 73 1.46 4.91 -7.11
CA LEU A 73 2.19 4.97 -5.84
C LEU A 73 2.61 3.57 -5.38
N THR A 74 1.75 2.56 -5.56
CA THR A 74 2.05 1.17 -5.17
C THR A 74 3.21 0.65 -5.99
N GLU A 75 3.17 0.88 -7.29
CA GLU A 75 4.24 0.49 -8.21
C GLU A 75 5.58 1.14 -7.80
N GLN A 76 5.58 2.42 -7.45
CA GLN A 76 6.80 3.10 -7.01
C GLN A 76 7.37 2.55 -5.70
N VAL A 77 6.51 2.25 -4.73
CA VAL A 77 6.91 1.61 -3.47
C VAL A 77 7.56 0.26 -3.77
N VAL A 78 6.89 -0.58 -4.55
CA VAL A 78 7.38 -1.91 -4.91
C VAL A 78 8.71 -1.79 -5.66
N ASN A 79 8.80 -0.96 -6.70
CA ASN A 79 10.03 -0.75 -7.46
C ASN A 79 11.19 -0.22 -6.60
N ALA A 80 10.92 0.63 -5.60
CA ALA A 80 11.94 1.06 -4.66
C ALA A 80 12.44 -0.09 -3.77
N LEU A 81 11.53 -0.94 -3.28
CA LEU A 81 11.88 -2.12 -2.47
C LEU A 81 12.67 -3.16 -3.28
N MET A 82 12.23 -3.48 -4.50
CA MET A 82 12.89 -4.46 -5.35
C MET A 82 14.30 -3.99 -5.76
N ARG A 83 14.49 -2.70 -6.05
CA ARG A 83 15.82 -2.13 -6.35
C ARG A 83 16.82 -2.27 -5.20
N ARG A 84 16.36 -2.28 -3.95
CA ARG A 84 17.21 -2.51 -2.78
C ARG A 84 17.61 -3.99 -2.63
N LYS A 85 16.89 -4.91 -3.28
CA LYS A 85 17.08 -6.37 -3.21
C LYS A 85 16.90 -7.05 -4.57
N PRO A 86 17.80 -6.81 -5.54
CA PRO A 86 17.63 -7.29 -6.92
C PRO A 86 17.58 -8.83 -7.05
N GLU A 87 18.22 -9.55 -6.13
CA GLU A 87 18.24 -11.03 -6.10
C GLU A 87 17.08 -11.64 -5.28
N GLY A 88 16.13 -10.83 -4.82
CA GLY A 88 15.07 -11.27 -3.92
C GLY A 88 15.46 -11.24 -2.43
N GLY A 89 14.69 -11.95 -1.62
CA GLY A 89 14.91 -12.10 -0.19
C GLY A 89 13.83 -11.48 0.68
N ALA A 90 14.13 -11.41 1.99
CA ALA A 90 13.18 -10.99 2.99
C ALA A 90 13.28 -9.48 3.29
N ILE A 91 12.13 -8.82 3.39
CA ILE A 91 11.96 -7.38 3.66
C ILE A 91 11.18 -7.24 4.97
N HIS A 92 11.64 -6.41 5.90
CA HIS A 92 10.86 -6.17 7.12
C HIS A 92 9.61 -5.36 6.82
N ILE A 93 8.52 -5.63 7.55
CA ILE A 93 7.28 -4.88 7.37
C ILE A 93 7.46 -3.38 7.63
N GLU A 94 8.36 -2.99 8.54
CA GLU A 94 8.69 -1.57 8.77
C GLU A 94 9.34 -0.92 7.55
N ASP A 95 10.26 -1.62 6.84
CA ASP A 95 10.85 -1.10 5.58
C ASP A 95 9.77 -0.84 4.52
N ILE A 96 8.72 -1.68 4.48
CA ILE A 96 7.60 -1.49 3.56
C ILE A 96 6.77 -0.26 3.97
N GLN A 97 6.47 -0.13 5.26
CA GLN A 97 5.70 1.01 5.79
C GLN A 97 6.44 2.34 5.57
N ASP A 98 7.74 2.38 5.87
CA ASP A 98 8.58 3.56 5.66
C ASP A 98 8.64 3.94 4.17
N GLN A 99 8.69 2.95 3.27
CA GLN A 99 8.70 3.22 1.84
C GLN A 99 7.35 3.76 1.34
N VAL A 100 6.23 3.31 1.91
CA VAL A 100 4.88 3.87 1.61
C VAL A 100 4.79 5.31 2.06
N GLU A 101 5.20 5.61 3.30
CA GLU A 101 5.19 6.97 3.85
C GLU A 101 6.08 7.91 3.04
N LEU A 102 7.29 7.47 2.70
CA LEU A 102 8.19 8.24 1.85
C LEU A 102 7.58 8.53 0.47
N SER A 103 6.90 7.54 -0.12
CA SER A 103 6.22 7.71 -1.42
C SER A 103 5.10 8.75 -1.34
N LEU A 104 4.22 8.63 -0.34
CA LEU A 104 3.13 9.60 -0.12
C LEU A 104 3.65 11.02 0.13
N MET A 105 4.68 11.17 0.96
CA MET A 105 5.30 12.47 1.24
C MET A 105 5.94 13.10 0.00
N ARG A 106 6.62 12.31 -0.85
CA ARG A 106 7.23 12.80 -2.09
C ARG A 106 6.19 13.25 -3.12
N PHE A 107 5.00 12.67 -3.09
CA PHE A 107 3.89 13.03 -3.97
C PHE A 107 3.04 14.19 -3.42
N GLY A 108 3.40 14.74 -2.26
CA GLY A 108 2.65 15.83 -1.62
C GLY A 108 1.37 15.39 -0.91
N GLU A 109 1.16 14.08 -0.75
CA GLU A 109 -0.03 13.50 -0.13
C GLU A 109 0.07 13.48 1.41
N HIS A 110 0.35 14.64 2.01
CA HIS A 110 0.67 14.75 3.43
C HIS A 110 -0.47 14.30 4.36
N ASP A 111 -1.72 14.65 4.04
CA ASP A 111 -2.87 14.24 4.84
C ASP A 111 -3.15 12.73 4.72
N VAL A 112 -2.93 12.15 3.54
CA VAL A 112 -3.05 10.70 3.32
C VAL A 112 -1.93 9.95 4.05
N ALA A 113 -0.69 10.48 4.03
CA ALA A 113 0.42 9.93 4.81
C ALA A 113 0.12 9.93 6.32
N ARG A 114 -0.44 11.03 6.84
CA ARG A 114 -0.89 11.11 8.24
C ARG A 114 -1.97 10.07 8.54
N ALA A 115 -2.96 9.93 7.65
CA ALA A 115 -3.99 8.91 7.81
C ALA A 115 -3.39 7.49 7.81
N TYR A 116 -2.47 7.21 6.90
CA TYR A 116 -1.79 5.92 6.80
C TYR A 116 -1.07 5.54 8.10
N VAL A 117 -0.33 6.48 8.70
CA VAL A 117 0.39 6.26 9.98
C VAL A 117 -0.57 5.88 11.11
N LEU A 118 -1.79 6.43 11.13
CA LEU A 118 -2.79 6.11 12.15
C LEU A 118 -3.40 4.70 12.01
N TYR A 119 -3.22 4.04 10.85
CA TYR A 119 -3.79 2.72 10.57
C TYR A 119 -2.78 1.55 10.61
N ARG A 120 -1.47 1.82 10.62
CA ARG A 120 -0.40 0.83 10.37
C ARG A 120 0.01 -0.05 11.56
#